data_AF-Q3IV92-F1
#
_entry.id   AF-Q3IV92-F1
#
_cell.length_a   1.000
_cell.length_b   1.000
_cell.length_c   1.000
_cell.angle_alpha   90.00
_cell.angle_beta   90.00
_cell.angle_gamma   90.00
#
_symmetry.space_group_name_H-M   'P 1'
#
loop_
_entity.id
_entity.type
_entity.pdbx_description
1 polymer ?
#
loop_
_entity_poly.entity_id
_entity_poly.type
_entity_poly.pdbx_seq_one_letter_code
_entity_poly.pdbx_strand_id
1 'polypeptide(L)'
;MRVSAILSMIVAVYPALAHSQTVSVRNGEGEHGFGWMFGYEGRCYVLMPKHVAGLYPKVSIMTSAPVVTSSATTIAPFWPEIDLAVGVGGSALDSRCPARLDDLEETPQSLNAAMGYLHRLTPAGEEERTALRIGNRNYLTFDAELAGGQNTIAQGTSGAFLFVDGKPLGMAVTSNDTSRATFIRSGEILIHVRRYLSEQAGAYVPPEPDEPVTPAPAAEGALPLVFEAATMPPVNPRFAPENMLGGGQFVFSPAARMSFVLRLEETAPVSRVVLRSTPSEGRTMPKRIILNWSLEADGRNFREWTRGEMGRDGVFDTGLLAPRNIRALQVIVLNAWSSGDIAIDSVVAQ
;
A
#
# COMPACT_ATOMS: atom_id res chain seq x y z
N MET A 1 29.90 26.67 52.22
CA MET A 1 29.33 25.47 51.56
C MET A 1 28.55 25.93 50.34
N ARG A 2 29.03 25.65 49.13
CA ARG A 2 28.30 25.90 47.88
C ARG A 2 27.72 24.57 47.40
N VAL A 3 26.40 24.46 47.37
CA VAL A 3 25.69 23.28 46.85
C VAL A 3 25.42 23.52 45.37
N SER A 4 26.15 22.82 44.50
CA SER A 4 25.86 22.76 43.06
C SER A 4 24.65 21.84 42.84
N ALA A 5 23.54 22.40 42.36
CA ALA A 5 22.42 21.63 41.85
C ALA A 5 22.75 21.16 40.42
N ILE A 6 22.90 19.85 40.24
CA ILE A 6 23.05 19.21 38.93
C ILE A 6 21.64 19.06 38.35
N LEU A 7 21.36 19.81 37.29
CA LEU A 7 20.13 19.73 36.52
C LEU A 7 20.24 18.54 35.56
N SER A 8 19.68 17.38 35.93
CA SER A 8 19.56 16.23 35.03
C SER A 8 18.53 16.52 33.93
N MET A 9 19.02 16.70 32.70
CA MET A 9 18.21 16.82 31.50
C MET A 9 17.68 15.43 31.14
N ILE A 10 16.39 15.17 31.40
CA ILE A 10 15.70 13.96 30.96
C ILE A 10 15.46 14.11 29.45
N VAL A 11 16.27 13.43 28.64
CA VAL A 11 15.98 13.24 27.22
C VAL A 11 14.86 12.21 27.12
N ALA A 12 13.65 12.68 26.80
CA ALA A 12 12.56 11.79 26.41
C ALA A 12 12.92 11.14 25.07
N VAL A 13 13.48 9.93 25.13
CA VAL A 13 13.59 9.05 23.97
C VAL A 13 12.18 8.58 23.67
N TYR A 14 11.50 9.24 22.74
CA TYR A 14 10.28 8.70 22.16
C TYR A 14 10.67 7.39 21.47
N PRO A 15 10.13 6.23 21.88
CA PRO A 15 10.36 5.00 21.13
C PRO A 15 9.89 5.27 19.70
N ALA A 16 10.76 5.01 18.74
CA ALA A 16 10.41 5.08 17.32
C ALA A 16 9.11 4.29 17.15
N LEU A 17 8.04 4.98 16.74
CA LEU A 17 6.78 4.35 16.42
C LEU A 17 7.08 3.26 15.39
N ALA A 18 7.01 2.00 15.82
CA ALA A 18 7.08 0.86 14.93
C ALA A 18 5.93 1.04 13.95
N HIS A 19 6.26 1.48 12.74
CA HIS A 19 5.28 1.63 11.68
C HIS A 19 4.69 0.25 11.43
N SER A 20 3.36 0.11 11.57
CA SER A 20 2.74 -1.17 11.26
C SER A 20 2.99 -1.55 9.82
N GLN A 21 3.46 -2.78 9.70
CA GLN A 21 3.75 -3.49 8.46
C GLN A 21 2.50 -4.21 7.95
N THR A 22 1.40 -4.18 8.70
CA THR A 22 0.12 -4.70 8.25
C THR A 22 -0.42 -3.82 7.15
N VAL A 23 -0.89 -4.45 6.08
CA VAL A 23 -1.57 -3.78 4.96
C VAL A 23 -2.93 -4.39 4.72
N SER A 24 -3.87 -3.59 4.21
CA SER A 24 -5.11 -4.10 3.64
C SER A 24 -4.84 -4.49 2.18
N VAL A 25 -5.38 -5.63 1.77
CA VAL A 25 -5.24 -6.18 0.43
C VAL A 25 -6.62 -6.33 -0.19
N ARG A 26 -6.75 -5.94 -1.46
CA ARG A 26 -7.96 -6.15 -2.27
C ARG A 26 -7.60 -6.75 -3.61
N ASN A 27 -8.22 -7.86 -3.99
CA ASN A 27 -7.98 -8.52 -5.28
C ASN A 27 -8.93 -8.04 -6.39
N GLY A 28 -8.71 -8.55 -7.60
CA GLY A 28 -9.52 -8.23 -8.78
C GLY A 28 -10.96 -8.74 -8.74
N GLU A 29 -11.25 -9.69 -7.85
CA GLU A 29 -12.56 -10.31 -7.64
C GLU A 29 -13.40 -9.55 -6.62
N GLY A 30 -12.81 -8.52 -5.98
CA GLY A 30 -13.45 -7.71 -4.96
C GLY A 30 -13.37 -8.30 -3.55
N GLU A 31 -12.63 -9.40 -3.37
CA GLU A 31 -12.35 -9.94 -2.05
C GLU A 31 -11.35 -9.06 -1.30
N HIS A 32 -11.45 -9.09 0.02
CA HIS A 32 -10.66 -8.30 0.94
C HIS A 32 -9.99 -9.20 1.97
N GLY A 33 -8.74 -8.86 2.27
CA GLY A 33 -7.97 -9.46 3.36
C GLY A 33 -6.86 -8.52 3.79
N PHE A 34 -5.86 -9.09 4.42
CA PHE A 34 -4.70 -8.37 4.91
C PHE A 34 -3.41 -9.01 4.40
N GLY A 35 -2.31 -8.33 4.67
CA GLY A 35 -0.98 -8.86 4.45
C GLY A 35 0.04 -8.21 5.36
N TRP A 36 1.29 -8.62 5.20
CA TRP A 36 2.42 -8.07 5.93
C TRP A 36 3.53 -7.69 4.96
N MET A 37 3.98 -6.43 5.05
CA MET A 37 4.96 -5.87 4.14
C MET A 37 6.36 -5.87 4.74
N PHE A 38 7.36 -6.17 3.91
CA PHE A 38 8.76 -6.22 4.30
C PHE A 38 9.68 -5.80 3.15
N GLY A 39 10.84 -5.24 3.49
CA GLY A 39 11.90 -4.92 2.56
C GLY A 39 12.83 -6.12 2.34
N TYR A 40 13.20 -6.36 1.08
CA TYR A 40 14.23 -7.33 0.69
C TYR A 40 14.97 -6.83 -0.55
N GLU A 41 16.29 -6.78 -0.51
CA GLU A 41 17.17 -6.33 -1.62
C GLU A 41 16.73 -5.00 -2.29
N GLY A 42 16.27 -4.04 -1.50
CA GLY A 42 15.88 -2.71 -1.98
C GLY A 42 14.48 -2.64 -2.62
N ARG A 43 13.68 -3.69 -2.52
CA ARG A 43 12.28 -3.73 -2.95
C ARG A 43 11.35 -4.02 -1.79
N CYS A 44 10.13 -3.50 -1.87
CA CYS A 44 9.07 -3.91 -0.96
C CYS A 44 8.30 -5.14 -1.47
N TYR A 45 8.07 -6.08 -0.56
CA TYR A 45 7.25 -7.27 -0.77
C TYR A 45 6.09 -7.30 0.22
N VAL A 46 5.00 -7.99 -0.14
CA VAL A 46 3.84 -8.20 0.71
C VAL A 46 3.53 -9.68 0.78
N LEU A 47 3.45 -10.23 1.99
CA LEU A 47 2.98 -11.60 2.23
C LEU A 47 1.48 -11.58 2.48
N MET A 48 0.78 -12.51 1.84
CA MET A 48 -0.67 -12.67 1.99
C MET A 48 -1.06 -14.13 1.71
N PRO A 49 -2.25 -14.58 2.11
CA PRO A 49 -2.78 -15.86 1.69
C PRO A 49 -3.00 -15.89 0.17
N LYS A 50 -2.87 -17.07 -0.43
CA LYS A 50 -3.09 -17.26 -1.87
C LYS A 50 -4.53 -16.93 -2.25
N HIS A 51 -5.50 -17.32 -1.44
CA HIS A 51 -6.90 -16.98 -1.71
C HIS A 51 -7.14 -15.45 -1.63
N VAL A 52 -6.48 -14.72 -0.72
CA VAL A 52 -6.57 -13.25 -0.66
C VAL A 52 -5.96 -12.61 -1.90
N ALA A 53 -4.87 -13.16 -2.43
CA ALA A 53 -4.28 -12.68 -3.69
C ALA A 53 -5.25 -12.83 -4.88
N GLY A 54 -6.11 -13.84 -4.85
CA GLY A 54 -7.09 -14.15 -5.90
C GLY A 54 -6.45 -14.70 -7.18
N LEU A 55 -7.25 -14.75 -8.24
CA LEU A 55 -6.84 -15.30 -9.54
C LEU A 55 -6.00 -14.33 -10.39
N TYR A 56 -6.15 -13.03 -10.15
CA TYR A 56 -5.53 -11.99 -10.98
C TYR A 56 -4.12 -11.63 -10.49
N PRO A 57 -3.19 -11.25 -11.40
CA PRO A 57 -1.79 -11.02 -11.06
C PRO A 57 -1.54 -9.70 -10.31
N LYS A 58 -2.59 -8.93 -9.98
CA LYS A 58 -2.47 -7.64 -9.31
C LYS A 58 -3.47 -7.51 -8.17
N VAL A 59 -3.01 -6.95 -7.07
CA VAL A 59 -3.83 -6.55 -5.92
C VAL A 59 -3.61 -5.07 -5.61
N SER A 60 -4.59 -4.46 -4.95
CA SER A 60 -4.46 -3.13 -4.36
C SER A 60 -4.01 -3.25 -2.92
N ILE A 61 -3.02 -2.45 -2.55
CA ILE A 61 -2.42 -2.41 -1.22
C ILE A 61 -2.74 -1.05 -0.59
N MET A 62 -3.23 -1.07 0.64
CA MET A 62 -3.42 0.13 1.46
C MET A 62 -2.66 -0.02 2.77
N THR A 63 -1.76 0.93 3.05
CA THR A 63 -0.91 0.94 4.25
C THR A 63 -1.61 1.59 5.44
N SER A 64 -1.01 1.43 6.63
CA SER A 64 -1.38 2.16 7.83
C SER A 64 -1.19 3.68 7.66
N ALA A 65 -1.86 4.47 8.49
CA ALA A 65 -1.75 5.92 8.48
C ALA A 65 -0.28 6.41 8.63
N PRO A 66 0.19 7.43 7.89
CA PRO A 66 -0.51 8.10 6.78
C PRO A 66 -0.75 7.16 5.60
N VAL A 67 -2.00 7.05 5.16
CA VAL A 67 -2.40 6.05 4.18
C VAL A 67 -1.72 6.31 2.83
N VAL A 68 -1.01 5.30 2.37
CA VAL A 68 -0.52 5.19 0.99
C VAL A 68 -1.22 4.01 0.34
N THR A 69 -1.81 4.25 -0.82
CA THR A 69 -2.32 3.21 -1.71
C THR A 69 -1.42 3.06 -2.94
N SER A 70 -1.12 1.81 -3.27
CA SER A 70 -0.39 1.39 -4.48
C SER A 70 -0.89 0.00 -4.91
N SER A 71 -0.33 -0.54 -5.99
CA SER A 71 -0.55 -1.93 -6.42
C SER A 71 0.62 -2.84 -6.04
N ALA A 72 0.36 -4.15 -6.01
CA ALA A 72 1.40 -5.16 -5.97
C ALA A 72 1.09 -6.25 -7.01
N THR A 73 2.14 -6.72 -7.68
CA THR A 73 2.04 -7.86 -8.60
C THR A 73 2.18 -9.16 -7.80
N THR A 74 1.18 -10.01 -7.83
CA THR A 74 1.09 -11.23 -7.01
C THR A 74 1.64 -12.45 -7.72
N ILE A 75 2.29 -13.30 -6.93
CA ILE A 75 2.85 -14.58 -7.36
C ILE A 75 2.58 -15.58 -6.24
N ALA A 76 2.12 -16.77 -6.58
CA ALA A 76 1.94 -17.87 -5.63
C ALA A 76 2.80 -19.07 -6.07
N PRO A 77 4.14 -18.99 -5.99
CA PRO A 77 5.06 -20.02 -6.49
C PRO A 77 5.18 -21.23 -5.55
N PHE A 78 4.39 -21.28 -4.48
CA PHE A 78 4.48 -22.29 -3.44
C PHE A 78 3.61 -23.51 -3.75
N TRP A 79 3.81 -24.58 -2.97
CA TRP A 79 3.03 -25.81 -3.09
C TRP A 79 1.51 -25.50 -2.97
N PRO A 80 0.65 -26.20 -3.73
CA PRO A 80 -0.79 -25.92 -3.74
C PRO A 80 -1.47 -25.90 -2.37
N GLU A 81 -0.95 -26.69 -1.42
CA GLU A 81 -1.46 -26.82 -0.06
C GLU A 81 -1.05 -25.67 0.86
N ILE A 82 -0.04 -24.89 0.47
CA ILE A 82 0.41 -23.72 1.23
C ILE A 82 -0.37 -22.52 0.71
N ASP A 83 -1.30 -22.05 1.53
CA ASP A 83 -2.09 -20.86 1.25
C ASP A 83 -1.26 -19.59 1.48
N LEU A 84 -0.28 -19.38 0.60
CA LEU A 84 0.67 -18.27 0.64
C LEU A 84 0.89 -17.70 -0.76
N ALA A 85 1.02 -16.39 -0.82
CA ALA A 85 1.42 -15.63 -1.99
C ALA A 85 2.37 -14.50 -1.58
N VAL A 86 3.19 -14.06 -2.52
CA VAL A 86 4.08 -12.92 -2.41
C VAL A 86 3.66 -11.88 -3.45
N GLY A 87 3.39 -10.67 -3.00
CA GLY A 87 3.24 -9.50 -3.84
C GLY A 87 4.55 -8.73 -3.95
N VAL A 88 4.95 -8.33 -5.15
CA VAL A 88 6.00 -7.35 -5.37
C VAL A 88 5.34 -5.97 -5.43
N GLY A 89 5.62 -5.13 -4.44
CA GLY A 89 5.01 -3.81 -4.32
C GLY A 89 5.49 -2.82 -5.38
N GLY A 90 4.62 -1.88 -5.76
CA GLY A 90 5.03 -0.69 -6.50
C GLY A 90 5.96 0.22 -5.70
N SER A 91 6.69 1.10 -6.39
CA SER A 91 7.71 1.98 -5.80
C SER A 91 7.19 2.87 -4.66
N ALA A 92 5.90 3.22 -4.70
CA ALA A 92 5.20 3.95 -3.65
C ALA A 92 5.26 3.26 -2.26
N LEU A 93 5.49 1.95 -2.23
CA LEU A 93 5.59 1.16 -1.00
C LEU A 93 7.01 1.07 -0.46
N ASP A 94 8.06 1.34 -1.23
CA ASP A 94 9.45 1.08 -0.83
C ASP A 94 9.84 1.81 0.48
N SER A 95 9.39 3.06 0.64
CA SER A 95 9.61 3.86 1.86
C SER A 95 8.77 3.41 3.06
N ARG A 96 7.81 2.52 2.85
CA ARG A 96 6.84 2.05 3.86
C ARG A 96 7.13 0.63 4.34
N CYS A 97 8.25 0.01 3.93
CA CYS A 97 8.58 -1.38 4.25
C CYS A 97 9.79 -1.49 5.20
N PRO A 98 9.65 -1.06 6.47
CA PRO A 98 10.74 -1.09 7.44
C PRO A 98 11.00 -2.50 7.98
N ALA A 99 10.06 -3.44 7.82
CA ALA A 99 10.26 -4.83 8.19
C ALA A 99 11.35 -5.48 7.35
N ARG A 100 11.94 -6.52 7.90
CA ARG A 100 12.88 -7.39 7.20
C ARG A 100 12.29 -8.79 7.16
N LEU A 101 12.63 -9.55 6.13
CA LEU A 101 12.22 -10.96 6.05
C LEU A 101 12.59 -11.74 7.33
N ASP A 102 13.77 -11.46 7.89
CA ASP A 102 14.27 -12.08 9.12
C ASP A 102 13.43 -11.74 10.38
N ASP A 103 12.51 -10.76 10.30
CA ASP A 103 11.57 -10.51 11.40
C ASP A 103 10.59 -11.67 11.61
N LEU A 104 10.43 -12.56 10.62
CA LEU A 104 9.63 -13.78 10.75
C LEU A 104 10.31 -14.88 11.57
N GLU A 105 11.60 -14.73 11.92
CA GLU A 105 12.32 -15.72 12.72
C GLU A 105 11.66 -15.93 14.09
N GLU A 106 11.24 -17.17 14.35
CA GLU A 106 10.64 -17.54 15.62
C GLU A 106 11.71 -17.58 16.73
N THR A 107 11.38 -17.00 17.88
CA THR A 107 12.24 -17.02 19.07
C THR A 107 11.67 -17.98 20.11
N PRO A 108 12.47 -18.50 21.05
CA PRO A 108 11.93 -19.28 22.16
C PRO A 108 10.81 -18.56 22.92
N GLN A 109 10.86 -17.23 22.99
CA GLN A 109 9.82 -16.42 23.62
C GLN A 109 8.51 -16.42 22.81
N SER A 110 8.57 -16.19 21.50
CA SER A 110 7.37 -16.21 20.65
C SER A 110 6.75 -17.61 20.55
N LEU A 111 7.58 -18.65 20.53
CA LEU A 111 7.13 -20.05 20.52
C LEU A 111 6.33 -20.41 21.78
N ASN A 112 6.74 -19.91 22.95
CA ASN A 112 6.11 -20.21 24.24
C ASN A 112 5.01 -19.20 24.66
N ALA A 113 4.72 -18.19 23.83
CA ALA A 113 3.79 -17.13 24.18
C ALA A 113 2.34 -17.62 24.33
N ALA A 114 1.69 -17.38 25.47
CA ALA A 114 0.29 -17.75 25.64
C ALA A 114 -0.69 -16.75 24.99
N MET A 115 -0.22 -15.55 24.65
CA MET A 115 -1.01 -14.41 24.20
C MET A 115 -0.31 -13.71 23.04
N GLY A 116 -1.08 -13.11 22.14
CA GLY A 116 -0.58 -12.25 21.06
C GLY A 116 -1.62 -11.20 20.65
N TYR A 117 -1.22 -10.30 19.75
CA TYR A 117 -2.10 -9.27 19.21
C TYR A 117 -2.26 -9.43 17.71
N LEU A 118 -3.47 -9.68 17.26
CA LEU A 118 -3.82 -9.71 15.85
C LEU A 118 -3.87 -8.26 15.36
N HIS A 119 -3.05 -7.94 14.36
CA HIS A 119 -3.01 -6.60 13.78
C HIS A 119 -3.81 -6.55 12.49
N ARG A 120 -4.73 -5.59 12.41
CA ARG A 120 -5.56 -5.28 11.24
C ARG A 120 -5.53 -3.78 10.95
N LEU A 121 -6.01 -3.40 9.78
CA LEU A 121 -6.26 -2.01 9.44
C LEU A 121 -7.75 -1.74 9.30
N THR A 122 -8.20 -0.60 9.81
CA THR A 122 -9.51 -0.05 9.48
C THR A 122 -9.50 0.49 8.04
N PRO A 123 -10.67 0.76 7.44
CA PRO A 123 -10.74 1.45 6.14
C PRO A 123 -10.07 2.83 6.11
N ALA A 124 -9.89 3.47 7.27
CA ALA A 124 -9.16 4.74 7.40
C ALA A 124 -7.64 4.56 7.53
N GLY A 125 -7.14 3.31 7.54
CA GLY A 125 -5.74 2.97 7.74
C GLY A 125 -5.29 3.05 9.20
N GLU A 126 -6.22 3.11 10.15
CA GLU A 126 -5.88 3.03 11.57
C GLU A 126 -5.59 1.58 11.96
N GLU A 127 -4.61 1.37 12.83
CA GLU A 127 -4.30 0.04 13.34
C GLU A 127 -5.31 -0.41 14.38
N GLU A 128 -5.86 -1.59 14.17
CA GLU A 128 -6.65 -2.30 15.17
C GLU A 128 -5.84 -3.48 15.72
N ARG A 129 -5.78 -3.59 17.05
CA ARG A 129 -5.06 -4.67 17.74
C ARG A 129 -6.04 -5.45 18.60
N THR A 130 -6.23 -6.73 18.27
CA THR A 130 -7.13 -7.62 19.00
C THR A 130 -6.33 -8.67 19.76
N ALA A 131 -6.48 -8.74 21.08
CA ALA A 131 -5.77 -9.72 21.89
C ALA A 131 -6.33 -11.13 21.66
N LEU A 132 -5.46 -12.07 21.30
CA LEU A 132 -5.80 -13.48 21.14
C LEU A 132 -5.02 -14.34 22.13
N ARG A 133 -5.69 -15.37 22.65
CA ARG A 133 -5.10 -16.48 23.40
C ARG A 133 -4.60 -17.53 22.40
N ILE A 134 -3.30 -17.79 22.43
CA ILE A 134 -2.66 -18.76 21.55
C ILE A 134 -2.86 -20.16 22.13
N GLY A 135 -3.49 -21.03 21.36
CA GLY A 135 -3.87 -22.37 21.75
C GLY A 135 -2.97 -23.45 21.14
N ASN A 136 -3.62 -24.43 20.53
CA ASN A 136 -2.99 -25.61 19.97
C ASN A 136 -1.96 -25.22 18.92
N ARG A 137 -0.73 -25.73 19.08
CA ARG A 137 0.36 -25.58 18.12
C ARG A 137 0.64 -26.91 17.48
N ASN A 138 0.62 -26.92 16.16
CA ASN A 138 1.03 -28.05 15.34
C ASN A 138 2.36 -27.71 14.66
N TYR A 139 2.83 -28.62 13.81
CA TYR A 139 4.07 -28.43 13.06
C TYR A 139 3.98 -27.17 12.16
N LEU A 140 2.96 -27.07 11.32
CA LEU A 140 2.81 -25.99 10.33
C LEU A 140 1.97 -24.78 10.80
N THR A 141 1.05 -25.03 11.72
CA THR A 141 -0.01 -24.09 12.08
C THR A 141 -0.22 -24.00 13.57
N PHE A 142 -0.95 -22.99 14.00
CA PHE A 142 -1.51 -22.92 15.34
C PHE A 142 -2.88 -22.25 15.32
N ASP A 143 -3.68 -22.50 16.36
CA ASP A 143 -4.95 -21.83 16.56
C ASP A 143 -4.81 -20.72 17.60
N ALA A 144 -5.54 -19.62 17.41
CA ALA A 144 -5.72 -18.61 18.44
C ALA A 144 -7.18 -18.15 18.51
N GLU A 145 -7.63 -17.80 19.71
CA GLU A 145 -9.01 -17.40 19.98
C GLU A 145 -9.06 -16.07 20.74
N LEU A 146 -10.20 -15.38 20.68
CA LEU A 146 -10.37 -14.07 21.31
C LEU A 146 -10.15 -14.14 22.83
N ALA A 147 -9.32 -13.24 23.35
CA ALA A 147 -9.16 -13.10 24.79
C ALA A 147 -10.33 -12.29 25.38
N GLY A 148 -11.14 -12.92 26.24
CA GLY A 148 -12.05 -12.19 27.14
C GLY A 148 -13.44 -11.85 26.62
N GLY A 149 -14.09 -12.72 25.84
CA GLY A 149 -15.51 -12.56 25.47
C GLY A 149 -15.83 -11.34 24.59
N GLN A 150 -14.80 -10.72 23.99
CA GLN A 150 -14.94 -9.63 23.05
C GLN A 150 -15.50 -10.09 21.69
N ASN A 151 -15.86 -9.10 20.86
CA ASN A 151 -16.48 -9.25 19.55
C ASN A 151 -15.73 -10.19 18.61
N THR A 152 -16.52 -10.80 17.75
CA THR A 152 -16.16 -11.77 16.72
C THR A 152 -14.96 -11.36 15.87
N ILE A 153 -14.12 -12.33 15.53
CA ILE A 153 -13.20 -12.28 14.41
C ILE A 153 -14.05 -12.10 13.15
N ALA A 154 -14.08 -10.87 12.64
CA ALA A 154 -14.87 -10.52 11.46
C ALA A 154 -14.38 -11.32 10.24
N GLN A 155 -15.33 -11.67 9.36
CA GLN A 155 -15.01 -12.16 8.02
C GLN A 155 -14.09 -11.16 7.31
N GLY A 156 -13.07 -11.66 6.59
CA GLY A 156 -12.02 -10.83 5.98
C GLY A 156 -10.75 -10.68 6.82
N THR A 157 -10.58 -11.45 7.90
CA THR A 157 -9.36 -11.46 8.73
C THR A 157 -8.18 -12.21 8.07
N SER A 158 -8.41 -12.97 7.00
CA SER A 158 -7.37 -13.68 6.28
C SER A 158 -6.21 -12.77 5.90
N GLY A 159 -4.99 -13.23 6.19
CA GLY A 159 -3.74 -12.53 5.96
C GLY A 159 -3.32 -11.56 7.07
N ALA A 160 -4.16 -11.35 8.09
CA ALA A 160 -3.75 -10.57 9.25
C ALA A 160 -2.69 -11.33 10.04
N PHE A 161 -1.69 -10.62 10.54
CA PHE A 161 -0.62 -11.23 11.30
C PHE A 161 -0.87 -11.10 12.80
N LEU A 162 -0.60 -12.19 13.52
CA LEU A 162 -0.53 -12.21 14.98
C LEU A 162 0.89 -11.85 15.41
N PHE A 163 1.03 -10.90 16.33
CA PHE A 163 2.31 -10.45 16.85
C PHE A 163 2.50 -10.80 18.32
N VAL A 164 3.74 -11.14 18.69
CA VAL A 164 4.20 -11.29 20.06
C VAL A 164 5.45 -10.44 20.22
N ASP A 165 5.45 -9.51 21.18
CA ASP A 165 6.56 -8.60 21.44
C ASP A 165 7.07 -7.86 20.18
N GLY A 166 6.12 -7.48 19.31
CA GLY A 166 6.40 -6.77 18.06
C GLY A 166 6.95 -7.64 16.93
N LYS A 167 7.10 -8.96 17.13
CA LYS A 167 7.51 -9.91 16.10
C LYS A 167 6.31 -10.70 15.55
N PRO A 168 6.20 -10.87 14.23
CA PRO A 168 5.17 -11.73 13.65
C PRO A 168 5.34 -13.18 14.13
N LEU A 169 4.28 -13.77 14.67
CA LEU A 169 4.22 -15.19 15.05
C LEU A 169 3.55 -16.05 13.98
N GLY A 170 2.59 -15.48 13.24
CA GLY A 170 1.92 -16.19 12.16
C GLY A 170 0.88 -15.36 11.43
N MET A 171 0.46 -15.86 10.27
CA MET A 171 -0.51 -15.23 9.37
C MET A 171 -1.82 -16.02 9.41
N ALA A 172 -2.95 -15.34 9.64
CA ALA A 172 -4.26 -15.95 9.59
C ALA A 172 -4.57 -16.46 8.18
N VAL A 173 -5.05 -17.69 8.03
CA VAL A 173 -5.45 -18.26 6.73
C VAL A 173 -6.90 -18.70 6.68
N THR A 174 -7.47 -19.09 7.82
CA THR A 174 -8.88 -19.45 7.92
C THR A 174 -9.48 -18.94 9.21
N SER A 175 -10.74 -18.52 9.13
CA SER A 175 -11.57 -18.16 10.28
C SER A 175 -12.92 -18.86 10.10
N ASN A 176 -12.93 -20.18 10.26
CA ASN A 176 -14.16 -20.98 10.14
C ASN A 176 -15.10 -20.77 11.34
N ASP A 177 -14.59 -20.16 12.41
CA ASP A 177 -15.31 -19.78 13.60
C ASP A 177 -15.13 -18.26 13.82
N THR A 178 -16.18 -17.60 14.28
CA THR A 178 -16.14 -16.19 14.68
C THR A 178 -15.28 -15.93 15.91
N SER A 179 -14.86 -16.94 16.64
CA SER A 179 -14.08 -16.81 17.87
C SER A 179 -12.66 -17.36 17.76
N ARG A 180 -12.34 -18.08 16.68
CA ARG A 180 -11.08 -18.78 16.48
C ARG A 180 -10.58 -18.62 15.04
N ALA A 181 -9.30 -18.35 14.91
CA ALA A 181 -8.60 -18.36 13.62
C ALA A 181 -7.43 -19.35 13.66
N THR A 182 -7.12 -19.93 12.50
CA THR A 182 -5.94 -20.76 12.29
C THR A 182 -4.90 -19.96 11.52
N PHE A 183 -3.65 -20.09 11.96
CA PHE A 183 -2.50 -19.33 11.48
C PHE A 183 -1.45 -20.25 10.88
N ILE A 184 -0.85 -19.85 9.75
CA ILE A 184 0.44 -20.39 9.31
C ILE A 184 1.53 -19.75 10.17
N ARG A 185 2.45 -20.57 10.68
CA ARG A 185 3.58 -20.11 11.50
C ARG A 185 4.53 -19.22 10.72
N SER A 186 5.07 -18.19 11.37
CA SER A 186 6.05 -17.28 10.74
C SER A 186 7.31 -18.03 10.28
N GLY A 187 7.73 -19.06 11.01
CA GLY A 187 8.86 -19.92 10.63
C GLY A 187 8.64 -20.65 9.30
N GLU A 188 7.44 -21.19 9.06
CA GLU A 188 7.10 -21.84 7.79
C GLU A 188 7.06 -20.83 6.64
N ILE A 189 6.44 -19.68 6.86
CA ILE A 189 6.41 -18.58 5.90
C ILE A 189 7.85 -18.16 5.53
N LEU A 190 8.72 -18.00 6.53
CA LEU A 190 10.12 -17.63 6.33
C LEU A 190 10.86 -18.63 5.45
N ILE A 191 10.75 -19.93 5.72
CA ILE A 191 11.43 -20.98 4.95
C ILE A 191 11.04 -20.89 3.47
N HIS A 192 9.74 -20.81 3.19
CA HIS A 192 9.24 -20.78 1.83
C HIS A 192 9.62 -19.50 1.09
N VAL A 193 9.42 -18.34 1.73
CA VAL A 193 9.70 -17.04 1.13
C VAL A 193 11.20 -16.82 0.95
N ARG A 194 12.03 -17.15 1.95
CA ARG A 194 13.49 -17.01 1.86
C ARG A 194 14.04 -17.88 0.73
N ARG A 195 13.59 -19.14 0.61
CA ARG A 195 13.98 -20.01 -0.49
C ARG A 195 13.63 -19.41 -1.84
N TYR A 196 12.36 -19.03 -2.03
CA TYR A 196 11.90 -18.40 -3.28
C TYR A 196 12.72 -17.16 -3.64
N LEU A 197 12.90 -16.24 -2.69
CA LEU A 197 13.62 -15.00 -2.95
C LEU A 197 15.11 -15.23 -3.23
N SER A 198 15.76 -16.15 -2.51
CA SER A 198 17.17 -16.48 -2.72
C SER A 198 17.46 -17.17 -4.06
N GLU A 199 16.52 -17.95 -4.58
CA GLU A 199 16.69 -18.70 -5.83
C GLU A 199 16.19 -17.91 -7.06
N GLN A 200 15.17 -17.06 -6.91
CA GLN A 200 14.42 -16.51 -8.05
C GLN A 200 14.17 -15.00 -8.01
N ALA A 201 14.41 -14.27 -6.91
CA ALA A 201 14.08 -12.84 -6.86
C ALA A 201 14.84 -12.00 -7.89
N GLY A 202 16.10 -12.35 -8.19
CA GLY A 202 16.91 -11.68 -9.21
C GLY A 202 16.49 -11.99 -10.65
N ALA A 203 15.72 -13.07 -10.86
CA ALA A 203 15.29 -13.52 -12.19
C ALA A 203 13.81 -13.23 -12.47
N TYR A 204 13.03 -12.80 -11.46
CA TYR A 204 11.63 -12.46 -11.66
C TYR A 204 11.49 -11.19 -12.51
N VAL A 205 11.14 -11.39 -13.77
CA VAL A 205 10.62 -10.36 -14.66
C VAL A 205 9.10 -10.41 -14.54
N PRO A 206 8.43 -9.33 -14.08
CA PRO A 206 6.97 -9.27 -14.08
C PRO A 206 6.45 -9.64 -15.48
N PRO A 207 5.40 -10.46 -15.60
CA PRO A 207 4.82 -10.77 -16.90
C PRO A 207 4.46 -9.46 -17.60
N GLU A 208 4.92 -9.31 -18.85
CA GLU A 208 4.49 -8.19 -19.70
C GLU A 208 2.96 -8.21 -19.78
N PRO A 209 2.28 -7.05 -19.70
CA PRO A 209 0.83 -6.99 -19.78
C PRO A 209 0.34 -7.66 -21.08
N ASP A 210 -0.70 -8.51 -20.98
CA ASP A 210 -1.27 -9.32 -22.07
C ASP A 210 -1.70 -8.49 -23.30
N GLU A 211 -1.90 -7.19 -23.11
CA GLU A 211 -1.98 -6.23 -24.19
C GLU A 211 -0.79 -5.27 -24.08
N PRO A 212 0.00 -5.08 -25.16
CA PRO A 212 0.87 -3.93 -25.25
C PRO A 212 -0.04 -2.71 -25.23
N VAL A 213 -0.22 -2.14 -24.04
CA VAL A 213 -0.66 -0.77 -23.88
C VAL A 213 0.40 0.01 -24.63
N THR A 214 0.10 0.34 -25.89
CA THR A 214 0.96 1.20 -26.71
C THR A 214 1.16 2.43 -25.83
N PRO A 215 2.37 2.67 -25.31
CA PRO A 215 2.56 3.83 -24.47
C PRO A 215 2.11 5.00 -25.31
N ALA A 216 1.14 5.76 -24.82
CA ALA A 216 0.72 6.96 -25.52
C ALA A 216 2.01 7.72 -25.80
N PRO A 217 2.30 8.11 -27.06
CA PRO A 217 3.57 8.71 -27.41
C PRO A 217 3.81 9.84 -26.41
N ALA A 218 4.91 9.74 -25.66
CA ALA A 218 5.26 10.73 -24.66
C ALA A 218 5.19 12.09 -25.36
N ALA A 219 4.29 12.96 -24.90
CA ALA A 219 4.13 14.26 -25.51
C ALA A 219 5.50 14.93 -25.56
N GLU A 220 5.87 15.52 -26.70
CA GLU A 220 7.17 16.15 -26.86
C GLU A 220 7.44 17.12 -25.68
N GLY A 221 8.57 16.94 -25.00
CA GLY A 221 8.92 17.70 -23.78
C GLY A 221 8.30 17.20 -22.46
N ALA A 222 7.64 16.04 -22.43
CA ALA A 222 7.13 15.47 -21.19
C ALA A 222 8.27 15.03 -20.26
N LEU A 223 8.17 15.41 -18.99
CA LEU A 223 9.10 15.02 -17.94
C LEU A 223 8.73 13.63 -17.37
N PRO A 224 9.71 12.78 -17.01
CA PRO A 224 9.46 11.45 -16.49
C PRO A 224 8.90 11.53 -15.07
N LEU A 225 7.61 11.26 -14.93
CA LEU A 225 6.92 11.19 -13.65
C LEU A 225 6.96 9.75 -13.12
N VAL A 226 7.06 9.62 -11.81
CA VAL A 226 6.96 8.37 -11.04
C VAL A 226 5.80 8.52 -10.06
N PHE A 227 4.96 7.49 -9.94
CA PHE A 227 3.89 7.50 -8.95
C PHE A 227 4.46 7.29 -7.54
N GLU A 228 4.08 8.17 -6.61
CA GLU A 228 4.60 8.15 -5.24
C GLU A 228 3.52 7.74 -4.22
N ALA A 229 2.31 8.27 -4.32
CA ALA A 229 1.24 7.92 -3.36
C ALA A 229 -0.15 8.31 -3.86
N ALA A 230 -1.18 7.60 -3.40
CA ALA A 230 -2.58 8.02 -3.49
C ALA A 230 -3.27 7.84 -2.14
N THR A 231 -4.21 8.72 -1.82
CA THR A 231 -5.05 8.60 -0.61
C THR A 231 -6.26 7.69 -0.81
N MET A 232 -6.57 7.34 -2.06
CA MET A 232 -7.72 6.53 -2.42
C MET A 232 -7.28 5.20 -3.04
N PRO A 233 -7.89 4.08 -2.64
CA PRO A 233 -7.71 2.83 -3.36
C PRO A 233 -8.43 2.86 -4.70
N PRO A 234 -7.90 2.16 -5.71
CA PRO A 234 -8.63 1.98 -6.94
C PRO A 234 -9.86 1.07 -6.69
N VAL A 235 -10.90 1.23 -7.50
CA VAL A 235 -12.09 0.38 -7.42
C VAL A 235 -11.80 -1.07 -7.80
N ASN A 236 -10.75 -1.28 -8.59
CA ASN A 236 -10.22 -2.59 -8.96
C ASN A 236 -8.69 -2.47 -9.20
N PRO A 237 -7.87 -3.46 -8.83
CA PRO A 237 -6.42 -3.44 -9.07
C PRO A 237 -6.01 -3.22 -10.53
N ARG A 238 -6.86 -3.56 -11.51
CA ARG A 238 -6.59 -3.26 -12.93
C ARG A 238 -6.57 -1.75 -13.23
N PHE A 239 -7.16 -0.94 -12.37
CA PHE A 239 -7.23 0.52 -12.46
C PHE A 239 -6.30 1.18 -11.45
N ALA A 240 -5.12 0.61 -11.21
CA ALA A 240 -4.17 1.12 -10.23
C ALA A 240 -3.69 2.55 -10.57
N PRO A 241 -3.30 3.37 -9.57
CA PRO A 241 -2.84 4.74 -9.79
C PRO A 241 -1.69 4.87 -10.77
N GLU A 242 -0.78 3.88 -10.79
CA GLU A 242 0.40 3.87 -11.65
C GLU A 242 0.05 3.87 -13.15
N ASN A 243 -1.16 3.42 -13.51
CA ASN A 243 -1.62 3.34 -14.89
C ASN A 243 -1.68 4.71 -15.59
N MET A 244 -1.87 5.81 -14.85
CA MET A 244 -1.93 7.18 -15.38
C MET A 244 -0.63 7.64 -16.06
N LEU A 245 0.47 6.90 -15.89
CA LEU A 245 1.78 7.26 -16.42
C LEU A 245 2.17 6.48 -17.68
N GLY A 246 1.44 5.42 -18.04
CA GLY A 246 1.81 4.53 -19.16
C GLY A 246 0.74 4.37 -20.26
N GLY A 247 -0.55 4.35 -19.90
CA GLY A 247 -1.64 4.21 -20.88
C GLY A 247 -2.87 3.44 -20.38
N GLY A 248 -3.11 3.43 -19.07
CA GLY A 248 -4.34 2.91 -18.48
C GLY A 248 -5.00 3.95 -17.58
N GLN A 249 -6.16 3.61 -17.04
CA GLN A 249 -6.90 4.53 -16.17
C GLN A 249 -6.63 4.23 -14.70
N PHE A 250 -6.52 5.28 -13.88
CA PHE A 250 -6.77 5.21 -12.45
C PHE A 250 -8.25 5.48 -12.20
N VAL A 251 -8.94 4.53 -11.59
CA VAL A 251 -10.39 4.64 -11.30
C VAL A 251 -10.63 4.42 -9.82
N PHE A 252 -11.23 5.39 -9.15
CA PHE A 252 -11.48 5.35 -7.71
C PHE A 252 -12.86 5.94 -7.36
N SER A 253 -13.45 5.45 -6.26
CA SER A 253 -14.72 5.99 -5.79
C SER A 253 -14.54 7.34 -5.10
N PRO A 254 -15.51 8.28 -5.21
CA PRO A 254 -15.44 9.57 -4.55
C PRO A 254 -15.29 9.45 -3.03
N ALA A 255 -14.48 10.33 -2.42
CA ALA A 255 -14.29 10.39 -0.98
C ALA A 255 -13.95 11.81 -0.49
N ALA A 256 -13.88 11.97 0.84
CA ALA A 256 -13.60 13.26 1.48
C ALA A 256 -12.23 13.84 1.11
N ARG A 257 -11.22 13.00 0.85
CA ARG A 257 -9.86 13.42 0.48
C ARG A 257 -9.36 12.60 -0.71
N MET A 258 -9.38 13.20 -1.89
CA MET A 258 -8.94 12.56 -3.13
C MET A 258 -7.67 13.25 -3.60
N SER A 259 -6.51 12.68 -3.31
CA SER A 259 -5.23 13.23 -3.74
C SER A 259 -4.24 12.14 -4.10
N PHE A 260 -3.37 12.44 -5.05
CA PHE A 260 -2.23 11.60 -5.38
C PHE A 260 -1.00 12.45 -5.66
N VAL A 261 0.17 11.84 -5.50
CA VAL A 261 1.48 12.46 -5.60
C VAL A 261 2.26 11.75 -6.69
N LEU A 262 2.81 12.56 -7.58
CA LEU A 262 3.75 12.17 -8.62
C LEU A 262 5.09 12.83 -8.31
N ARG A 263 6.19 12.12 -8.55
CA ARG A 263 7.55 12.56 -8.24
C ARG A 263 8.38 12.55 -9.51
N LEU A 264 9.30 13.51 -9.61
CA LEU A 264 10.35 13.53 -10.61
C LEU A 264 11.63 12.87 -10.04
N GLU A 265 12.41 12.20 -10.88
CA GLU A 265 13.69 11.58 -10.46
C GLU A 265 14.72 12.60 -10.01
N GLU A 266 14.69 13.78 -10.63
CA GLU A 266 15.47 14.97 -10.31
C GLU A 266 14.55 16.18 -10.19
N THR A 267 14.97 17.22 -9.48
CA THR A 267 14.20 18.47 -9.47
C THR A 267 14.25 19.05 -10.87
N ALA A 268 13.09 19.28 -11.50
CA ALA A 268 13.01 19.75 -12.88
C ALA A 268 12.11 20.99 -12.99
N PRO A 269 12.38 21.90 -13.94
CA PRO A 269 11.50 23.02 -14.21
C PRO A 269 10.21 22.52 -14.90
N VAL A 270 9.08 22.66 -14.23
CA VAL A 270 7.75 22.35 -14.77
C VAL A 270 7.00 23.66 -15.01
N SER A 271 6.49 23.80 -16.22
CA SER A 271 5.75 24.95 -16.73
C SER A 271 4.30 24.64 -17.05
N ARG A 272 3.97 23.37 -17.30
CA ARG A 272 2.61 22.95 -17.68
C ARG A 272 2.29 21.56 -17.14
N VAL A 273 1.05 21.37 -16.73
CA VAL A 273 0.50 20.07 -16.34
C VAL A 273 -0.82 19.84 -17.07
N VAL A 274 -0.96 18.66 -17.67
CA VAL A 274 -2.15 18.23 -18.40
C VAL A 274 -2.68 16.96 -17.78
N LEU A 275 -3.94 16.98 -17.36
CA LEU A 275 -4.70 15.82 -16.89
C LEU A 275 -5.79 15.51 -17.90
N ARG A 276 -5.94 14.22 -18.23
CA ARG A 276 -6.98 13.74 -19.14
C ARG A 276 -7.85 12.70 -18.45
N SER A 277 -9.14 12.74 -18.75
CA SER A 277 -10.14 11.79 -18.27
C SER A 277 -11.24 11.63 -19.32
N THR A 278 -11.43 10.42 -19.81
CA THR A 278 -12.47 10.10 -20.78
C THR A 278 -13.71 9.61 -20.04
N PRO A 279 -14.85 10.32 -20.10
CA PRO A 279 -16.08 9.85 -19.47
C PRO A 279 -16.55 8.54 -20.12
N SER A 280 -17.00 7.60 -19.31
CA SER A 280 -17.60 6.33 -19.76
C SER A 280 -18.79 5.98 -18.88
N GLU A 281 -19.57 4.98 -19.27
CA GLU A 281 -20.69 4.50 -18.45
C GLU A 281 -20.21 4.11 -17.03
N GLY A 282 -20.94 4.55 -16.01
CA GLY A 282 -20.60 4.34 -14.60
C GLY A 282 -19.40 5.15 -14.08
N ARG A 283 -18.70 5.90 -14.94
CA ARG A 283 -17.54 6.72 -14.58
C ARG A 283 -17.80 8.19 -14.83
N THR A 284 -17.14 9.02 -14.05
CA THR A 284 -17.17 10.46 -14.14
C THR A 284 -15.75 11.00 -14.21
N MET A 285 -15.63 12.28 -14.54
CA MET A 285 -14.35 12.98 -14.60
C MET A 285 -14.21 13.93 -13.41
N PRO A 286 -12.98 14.19 -12.94
CA PRO A 286 -12.72 15.27 -11.98
C PRO A 286 -13.36 16.58 -12.45
N LYS A 287 -13.86 17.40 -11.54
CA LYS A 287 -14.34 18.75 -11.87
C LYS A 287 -13.37 19.80 -11.39
N ARG A 288 -13.19 19.98 -10.08
CA ARG A 288 -12.23 20.95 -9.52
C ARG A 288 -10.93 20.27 -9.11
N ILE A 289 -9.82 20.82 -9.58
CA ILE A 289 -8.48 20.28 -9.36
C ILE A 289 -7.61 21.38 -8.74
N ILE A 290 -6.86 21.02 -7.70
CA ILE A 290 -5.76 21.83 -7.17
C ILE A 290 -4.45 21.10 -7.48
N LEU A 291 -3.49 21.84 -8.02
CA LEU A 291 -2.11 21.38 -8.15
C LEU A 291 -1.25 22.03 -7.07
N ASN A 292 -0.62 21.19 -6.27
CA ASN A 292 0.38 21.60 -5.30
C ASN A 292 1.75 21.07 -5.73
N TRP A 293 2.82 21.74 -5.30
CA TRP A 293 4.19 21.34 -5.63
C TRP A 293 5.10 21.39 -4.40
N SER A 294 6.16 20.59 -4.44
CA SER A 294 7.23 20.58 -3.44
C SER A 294 8.60 20.36 -4.08
N LEU A 295 9.64 20.81 -3.39
CA LEU A 295 11.05 20.51 -3.70
C LEU A 295 11.55 19.25 -2.98
N GLU A 296 10.76 18.71 -2.05
CA GLU A 296 11.10 17.52 -1.28
C GLU A 296 10.58 16.27 -1.98
N ALA A 297 11.41 15.23 -2.03
CA ALA A 297 11.07 13.96 -2.69
C ALA A 297 9.98 13.17 -1.96
N ASP A 298 9.90 13.35 -0.64
CA ASP A 298 8.94 12.65 0.23
C ASP A 298 7.53 13.27 0.24
N GLY A 299 7.29 14.28 -0.58
CA GLY A 299 5.98 14.93 -0.65
C GLY A 299 5.58 15.68 0.62
N ARG A 300 6.54 16.27 1.34
CA ARG A 300 6.25 17.22 2.42
C ARG A 300 6.23 18.67 1.92
N ASN A 301 5.68 19.57 2.73
CA ASN A 301 5.72 21.03 2.52
C ASN A 301 5.15 21.51 1.17
N PHE A 302 4.07 20.87 0.73
CA PHE A 302 3.35 21.25 -0.49
C PHE A 302 2.86 22.71 -0.45
N ARG A 303 3.05 23.42 -1.56
CA ARG A 303 2.56 24.77 -1.80
C ARG A 303 1.57 24.75 -2.96
N GLU A 304 0.49 25.51 -2.86
CA GLU A 304 -0.44 25.66 -3.99
C GLU A 304 0.30 26.30 -5.18
N TRP A 305 0.19 25.65 -6.34
CA TRP A 305 0.66 26.20 -7.61
C TRP A 305 -0.48 26.90 -8.33
N THR A 306 -1.56 26.16 -8.57
CA THR A 306 -2.73 26.62 -9.31
C THR A 306 -3.96 25.80 -8.97
N ARG A 307 -5.13 26.35 -9.31
CA ARG A 307 -6.43 25.72 -9.18
C ARG A 307 -7.24 25.99 -10.44
N GLY A 308 -7.97 25.00 -10.90
CA GLY A 308 -8.93 25.22 -11.98
C GLY A 308 -9.96 24.10 -12.08
N GLU A 309 -10.70 24.14 -13.18
CA GLU A 309 -11.73 23.15 -13.49
C GLU A 309 -11.34 22.37 -14.74
N MET A 310 -11.52 21.05 -14.71
CA MET A 310 -11.45 20.20 -15.89
C MET A 310 -12.67 20.50 -16.76
N GLY A 311 -12.42 20.73 -18.05
CA GLY A 311 -13.49 20.94 -19.01
C GLY A 311 -14.37 19.70 -19.16
N ARG A 312 -15.57 19.88 -19.72
CA ARG A 312 -16.48 18.75 -20.03
C ARG A 312 -15.94 17.83 -21.14
N ASP A 313 -14.92 18.30 -21.85
CA ASP A 313 -14.10 17.54 -22.79
C ASP A 313 -13.12 16.58 -22.08
N GLY A 314 -13.08 16.58 -20.74
CA GLY A 314 -12.24 15.68 -19.96
C GLY A 314 -10.79 16.14 -19.86
N VAL A 315 -10.49 17.40 -20.22
CA VAL A 315 -9.14 17.94 -20.21
C VAL A 315 -9.02 19.03 -19.15
N PHE A 316 -8.04 18.87 -18.28
CA PHE A 316 -7.55 19.95 -17.43
C PHE A 316 -6.13 20.28 -17.87
N ASP A 317 -5.92 21.50 -18.32
CA ASP A 317 -4.64 21.99 -18.82
C ASP A 317 -4.35 23.31 -18.13
N THR A 318 -3.20 23.40 -17.46
CA THR A 318 -2.77 24.63 -16.80
C THR A 318 -2.41 25.74 -17.79
N GLY A 319 -2.24 25.40 -19.08
CA GLY A 319 -1.54 26.22 -20.05
C GLY A 319 -0.06 26.35 -19.68
N LEU A 320 0.65 27.20 -20.43
CA LEU A 320 2.02 27.57 -20.12
C LEU A 320 2.03 28.57 -18.96
N LEU A 321 2.60 28.15 -17.83
CA LEU A 321 2.87 29.00 -16.68
C LEU A 321 4.37 29.30 -16.57
N ALA A 322 4.73 30.27 -15.72
CA ALA A 322 6.13 30.50 -15.37
C ALA A 322 6.74 29.20 -14.80
N PRO A 323 7.88 28.72 -15.35
CA PRO A 323 8.50 27.47 -14.91
C PRO A 323 8.83 27.50 -13.43
N ARG A 324 8.55 26.39 -12.74
CA ARG A 324 8.90 26.19 -11.34
C ARG A 324 9.71 24.93 -11.19
N ASN A 325 10.78 24.98 -10.40
CA ASN A 325 11.50 23.79 -10.02
C ASN A 325 10.60 22.95 -9.10
N ILE A 326 10.24 21.76 -9.56
CA ILE A 326 9.39 20.81 -8.84
C ILE A 326 10.15 19.51 -8.67
N ARG A 327 10.04 18.91 -7.49
CA ARG A 327 10.47 17.54 -7.21
C ARG A 327 9.27 16.61 -7.05
N ALA A 328 8.20 17.09 -6.42
CA ALA A 328 6.95 16.37 -6.24
C ALA A 328 5.75 17.25 -6.63
N LEU A 329 4.83 16.67 -7.39
CA LEU A 329 3.56 17.26 -7.82
C LEU A 329 2.42 16.52 -7.12
N GLN A 330 1.62 17.23 -6.34
CA GLN A 330 0.40 16.68 -5.76
C GLN A 330 -0.81 17.20 -6.52
N VAL A 331 -1.64 16.27 -6.96
CA VAL A 331 -2.95 16.55 -7.54
C VAL A 331 -4.01 16.29 -6.49
N ILE A 332 -4.86 17.28 -6.23
CA ILE A 332 -6.02 17.15 -5.35
C ILE A 332 -7.29 17.32 -6.19
N VAL A 333 -8.13 16.29 -6.21
CA VAL A 333 -9.47 16.35 -6.80
C VAL A 333 -10.45 16.74 -5.69
N LEU A 334 -11.20 17.82 -5.88
CA LEU A 334 -12.16 18.29 -4.87
C LEU A 334 -13.55 17.70 -5.06
N ASN A 335 -13.95 17.47 -6.31
CA ASN A 335 -15.26 16.93 -6.69
C ASN A 335 -15.25 16.44 -8.14
N ALA A 336 -16.37 15.88 -8.59
CA ALA A 336 -16.59 15.36 -9.94
C ALA A 336 -17.77 16.06 -10.64
N TRP A 337 -17.89 15.86 -11.96
CA TRP A 337 -18.98 16.44 -12.77
C TRP A 337 -20.34 15.75 -12.59
N SER A 338 -20.35 14.45 -12.29
CA SER A 338 -21.55 13.65 -12.07
C SER A 338 -21.32 12.64 -10.94
N SER A 339 -22.37 11.89 -10.59
CA SER A 339 -22.24 10.70 -9.74
C SER A 339 -21.54 9.58 -10.51
N GLY A 340 -20.68 8.82 -9.84
CA GLY A 340 -19.96 7.68 -10.39
C GLY A 340 -18.53 7.61 -9.88
N ASP A 341 -17.79 6.58 -10.29
CA ASP A 341 -16.37 6.47 -9.99
C ASP A 341 -15.56 7.46 -10.83
N ILE A 342 -14.56 8.09 -10.25
CA ILE A 342 -13.72 9.08 -10.92
C ILE A 342 -12.64 8.35 -11.71
N ALA A 343 -12.53 8.62 -13.00
CA ALA A 343 -11.48 8.12 -13.87
C ALA A 343 -10.44 9.21 -14.19
N ILE A 344 -9.17 8.82 -14.26
CA ILE A 344 -8.08 9.65 -14.77
C ILE A 344 -7.25 8.78 -15.70
N ASP A 345 -7.12 9.20 -16.95
CA ASP A 345 -6.44 8.45 -18.01
C ASP A 345 -4.95 8.73 -18.02
N SER A 346 -4.57 9.99 -17.84
CA SER A 346 -3.16 10.37 -17.86
C SER A 346 -2.89 11.68 -17.15
N VAL A 347 -1.64 11.79 -16.68
CA VAL A 347 -1.06 13.02 -16.14
C VAL A 347 0.29 13.25 -16.80
N VAL A 348 0.45 14.41 -17.42
CA VAL A 348 1.68 14.81 -18.11
C VAL A 348 2.17 16.13 -17.52
N ALA A 349 3.48 16.24 -17.27
CA ALA A 349 4.15 17.46 -16.86
C ALA A 349 5.20 17.86 -17.90
N GLN A 350 5.32 19.16 -18.20
CA GLN A 350 6.26 19.72 -19.19
C GLN A 350 6.97 20.95 -18.63
#